data_AF-A0AA95GVB8-F1
#
_entry.id   AF-A0AA95GVB8-F1
#
_cell.length_a   1.000
_cell.length_b   1.000
_cell.length_c   1.000
_cell.angle_alpha   90.00
_cell.angle_beta   90.00
_cell.angle_gamma   90.00
#
_symmetry.space_group_name_H-M   'P 1'
#
loop_
_entity.id
_entity.type
_entity.pdbx_description
1 polymer ?
#
loop_
_entity_poly.entity_id
_entity_poly.type
_entity_poly.pdbx_seq_one_letter_code
_entity_poly.pdbx_strand_id
1 'polypeptide(L)'
;MSGNHPYRRAGAVIVAGTVVWFVGISPVSRVYITPDDAERLRMLTSGRRGWIVGQHLTAVGTVAVPVGFAAFARAVPGKDAVPGTHSVPDTGATRGKAKKWAYAAAAALLAGAPFFVSSLARRASDLEGFAYRRGSNAPFLAYSGLHVVALAALGGSLLSLPTKRWIGVTASVSAPIYGAILVAKKDIPPFCFYLVEGLTGAYLMAWEEPAGRS
;
A
#
# COMPACT_ATOMS: atom_id res chain seq x y z
N MET A 1 1.82 26.38 -17.68
CA MET A 1 3.09 25.65 -17.48
C MET A 1 2.94 24.75 -16.25
N SER A 2 2.51 23.49 -16.39
CA SER A 2 2.50 22.56 -15.25
C SER A 2 3.89 21.98 -15.12
N GLY A 3 4.66 22.38 -14.10
CA GLY A 3 5.90 21.71 -13.75
C GLY A 3 5.63 20.21 -13.63
N ASN A 4 6.42 19.39 -14.34
CA ASN A 4 6.34 17.94 -14.24
C ASN A 4 6.83 17.54 -12.84
N HIS A 5 5.90 17.40 -11.89
CA HIS A 5 6.16 16.89 -10.54
C HIS A 5 5.65 15.44 -10.44
N PRO A 6 6.35 14.46 -11.05
CA PRO A 6 5.83 13.09 -11.16
C PRO A 6 5.68 12.41 -9.79
N TYR A 7 6.58 12.68 -8.83
CA TYR A 7 6.46 12.18 -7.46
C TYR A 7 5.24 12.74 -6.73
N ARG A 8 4.94 14.03 -6.92
CA ARG A 8 3.77 14.67 -6.30
C ARG A 8 2.47 14.06 -6.81
N ARG A 9 2.38 13.80 -8.12
CA ARG A 9 1.22 13.13 -8.74
C ARG A 9 1.09 11.68 -8.23
N ALA A 10 2.19 10.93 -8.19
CA ALA A 10 2.19 9.57 -7.65
C ALA A 10 1.75 9.55 -6.17
N GLY A 11 2.31 10.43 -5.34
CA GLY A 11 1.94 10.59 -3.94
C GLY A 11 0.46 10.94 -3.76
N ALA A 12 -0.08 11.85 -4.58
CA ALA A 12 -1.50 12.21 -4.53
C ALA A 12 -2.43 11.02 -4.83
N VAL A 13 -2.06 10.17 -5.80
CA VAL A 13 -2.83 8.94 -6.10
C VAL A 13 -2.77 7.96 -4.92
N ILE A 14 -1.59 7.77 -4.32
CA ILE A 14 -1.42 6.90 -3.14
C ILE A 14 -2.30 7.41 -2.00
N VAL A 15 -2.20 8.70 -1.65
CA VAL A 15 -2.99 9.29 -0.55
C VAL A 15 -4.48 9.20 -0.84
N ALA A 16 -4.94 9.54 -2.05
CA ALA A 16 -6.34 9.43 -2.42
C ALA A 16 -6.84 7.98 -2.30
N GLY A 17 -6.07 7.00 -2.80
CA GLY A 17 -6.38 5.59 -2.67
C GLY A 17 -6.47 5.14 -1.21
N THR A 18 -5.51 5.53 -0.38
CA THR A 18 -5.50 5.27 1.06
C THR A 18 -6.72 5.88 1.77
N VAL A 19 -7.07 7.13 1.46
CA VAL A 19 -8.24 7.80 2.05
C VAL A 19 -9.52 7.07 1.64
N VAL A 20 -9.70 6.75 0.36
CA VAL A 20 -10.85 5.99 -0.13
C VAL A 20 -10.96 4.63 0.56
N TRP A 21 -9.81 3.97 0.80
CA TRP A 21 -9.76 2.73 1.54
C TRP A 21 -10.23 2.89 2.99
N PHE A 22 -9.73 3.89 3.72
CA PHE A 22 -10.15 4.19 5.10
C PHE A 22 -11.63 4.56 5.19
N VAL A 23 -12.14 5.34 4.24
CA VAL A 23 -13.57 5.64 4.14
C VAL A 23 -14.37 4.35 3.96
N GLY A 24 -13.87 3.41 3.15
CA GLY A 24 -14.52 2.13 2.90
C GLY A 24 -14.67 1.23 4.14
N ILE A 25 -13.70 1.22 5.05
CA ILE A 25 -13.79 0.39 6.27
C ILE A 25 -14.58 1.04 7.41
N SER A 26 -14.95 2.32 7.28
CA SER A 26 -15.59 3.10 8.34
C SER A 26 -17.09 2.83 8.62
N PRO A 27 -17.96 2.46 7.64
CA PRO A 27 -19.42 2.45 7.84
C PRO A 27 -19.93 1.50 8.94
N VAL A 28 -19.26 0.37 9.16
CA VAL A 28 -19.59 -0.60 10.21
C VAL A 28 -18.32 -0.98 10.98
N SER A 29 -17.48 0.02 11.31
CA SER A 29 -16.12 -0.19 11.85
C SER A 29 -16.06 -1.08 13.11
N ARG A 30 -17.07 -1.04 13.98
CA ARG A 30 -17.12 -1.87 15.19
C ARG A 30 -17.11 -3.38 14.90
N VAL A 31 -17.58 -3.82 13.73
CA VAL A 31 -17.65 -5.25 13.38
C VAL A 31 -16.28 -5.94 13.34
N TYR A 32 -15.20 -5.18 13.16
CA TYR A 32 -13.83 -5.70 13.12
C TYR A 32 -13.26 -5.99 14.52
N ILE A 33 -13.82 -5.40 15.57
CA ILE A 33 -13.35 -5.54 16.96
C ILE A 33 -14.37 -6.26 17.86
N THR A 34 -15.62 -6.41 17.41
CA THR A 34 -16.65 -7.15 18.14
C THR A 34 -16.28 -8.65 18.19
N PRO A 35 -16.15 -9.25 19.39
CA PRO A 35 -15.80 -10.66 19.53
C PRO A 35 -16.97 -11.60 19.20
N ASP A 36 -18.18 -11.23 19.64
CA ASP A 36 -19.39 -12.05 19.51
C ASP A 36 -19.94 -12.10 18.08
N ASP A 37 -20.16 -13.31 17.56
CA ASP A 37 -20.52 -13.53 16.16
C ASP A 37 -21.96 -13.14 15.85
N ALA A 38 -22.88 -13.37 16.79
CA ALA A 38 -24.28 -13.00 16.63
C ALA A 38 -24.43 -11.48 16.59
N GLU A 39 -23.72 -10.77 17.46
CA GLU A 39 -23.65 -9.31 17.47
C GLU A 39 -22.99 -8.76 16.19
N ARG A 40 -21.91 -9.38 15.69
CA ARG A 40 -21.32 -9.02 14.38
C ARG A 40 -22.35 -9.15 13.26
N LEU A 41 -23.10 -10.26 13.22
CA LEU A 41 -24.14 -10.47 12.21
C LEU A 41 -25.25 -9.41 12.33
N ARG A 42 -25.66 -9.08 13.55
CA ARG A 42 -26.66 -8.03 13.81
C ARG A 42 -26.18 -6.66 13.32
N MET A 43 -24.93 -6.30 13.59
CA MET A 43 -24.31 -5.06 13.07
C MET A 43 -24.26 -5.04 11.53
N LEU A 44 -23.84 -6.15 10.90
CA LEU A 44 -23.77 -6.26 9.44
C LEU A 44 -25.15 -6.21 8.79
N THR A 45 -26.15 -6.82 9.40
CA THR A 45 -27.52 -6.86 8.88
C THR A 45 -28.17 -5.48 8.99
N SER A 46 -28.07 -4.83 10.16
CA SER A 46 -28.58 -3.45 10.35
C SER A 46 -27.84 -2.42 9.50
N GLY A 47 -26.53 -2.59 9.30
CA GLY A 47 -25.68 -1.72 8.50
C GLY A 47 -25.47 -2.17 7.05
N ARG A 48 -26.28 -3.10 6.51
CA ARG A 48 -25.97 -3.85 5.28
C ARG A 48 -25.57 -2.98 4.09
N ARG A 49 -26.33 -1.91 3.83
CA ARG A 49 -26.04 -1.00 2.70
C ARG A 49 -24.69 -0.31 2.88
N GLY A 50 -24.43 0.22 4.07
CA GLY A 50 -23.16 0.87 4.41
C GLY A 50 -21.99 -0.12 4.33
N TRP A 51 -22.19 -1.35 4.80
CA TRP A 51 -21.19 -2.41 4.70
C TRP A 51 -20.82 -2.72 3.24
N ILE A 52 -21.81 -2.97 2.38
CA ILE A 52 -21.58 -3.32 0.96
C ILE A 52 -20.88 -2.17 0.23
N VAL A 53 -21.38 -0.94 0.37
CA VAL A 53 -20.73 0.25 -0.21
C VAL A 53 -19.30 0.39 0.32
N GLY A 54 -19.11 0.15 1.62
CA GLY A 54 -17.81 0.13 2.26
C GLY A 54 -16.84 -0.87 1.64
N GLN A 55 -17.27 -2.12 1.37
CA GLN A 55 -16.43 -3.12 0.71
C GLN A 55 -16.02 -2.68 -0.71
N HIS A 56 -16.93 -2.05 -1.46
CA HIS A 56 -16.61 -1.52 -2.80
C HIS A 56 -15.61 -0.36 -2.75
N LEU A 57 -15.81 0.61 -1.85
CA LEU A 57 -14.86 1.71 -1.67
C LEU A 57 -13.49 1.19 -1.23
N THR A 58 -13.48 0.23 -0.30
CA THR A 58 -12.26 -0.46 0.13
C THR A 58 -11.55 -1.11 -1.07
N ALA A 59 -12.29 -1.80 -1.95
CA ALA A 59 -11.73 -2.41 -3.15
C ALA A 59 -11.16 -1.37 -4.13
N VAL A 60 -11.85 -0.25 -4.33
CA VAL A 60 -11.35 0.87 -5.16
C VAL A 60 -10.04 1.42 -4.59
N GLY A 61 -9.97 1.67 -3.29
CA GLY A 61 -8.75 2.11 -2.61
C GLY A 61 -7.60 1.11 -2.77
N THR A 62 -7.89 -0.18 -2.61
CA THR A 62 -6.93 -1.28 -2.79
C THR A 62 -6.35 -1.34 -4.21
N VAL A 63 -7.13 -1.01 -5.23
CA VAL A 63 -6.65 -1.00 -6.62
C VAL A 63 -5.93 0.31 -6.96
N ALA A 64 -6.34 1.43 -6.36
CA ALA A 64 -5.77 2.75 -6.64
C ALA A 64 -4.33 2.91 -6.09
N VAL A 65 -4.05 2.41 -4.89
CA VAL A 65 -2.72 2.54 -4.25
C VAL A 65 -1.59 1.92 -5.11
N PRO A 66 -1.70 0.67 -5.61
CA PRO A 66 -0.71 0.09 -6.50
C PRO A 66 -0.45 0.92 -7.78
N VAL A 67 -1.47 1.58 -8.33
CA VAL A 67 -1.33 2.48 -9.49
C VAL A 67 -0.46 3.69 -9.15
N GLY A 68 -0.64 4.26 -7.95
CA GLY A 68 0.20 5.33 -7.44
C GLY A 68 1.66 4.90 -7.28
N PHE A 69 1.91 3.70 -6.75
CA PHE A 69 3.27 3.14 -6.66
C PHE A 69 3.88 2.78 -8.01
N ALA A 70 3.08 2.35 -8.99
CA ALA A 70 3.55 2.15 -10.36
C ALA A 70 3.95 3.48 -11.02
N ALA A 71 3.18 4.55 -10.79
CA ALA A 71 3.55 5.90 -11.23
C ALA A 71 4.85 6.38 -10.55
N PHE A 72 5.01 6.12 -9.25
CA PHE A 72 6.27 6.37 -8.53
C PHE A 72 7.44 5.61 -9.18
N ALA A 73 7.30 4.31 -9.41
CA ALA A 73 8.35 3.48 -10.02
C ALA A 73 8.78 3.97 -11.42
N ARG A 74 7.82 4.47 -12.22
CA ARG A 74 8.09 5.09 -13.52
C ARG A 74 8.85 6.41 -13.39
N ALA A 75 8.54 7.20 -12.36
CA ALA A 75 9.16 8.49 -12.09
C ALA A 75 10.62 8.36 -11.62
N VAL A 76 10.99 7.26 -10.97
CA VAL A 76 12.37 7.04 -10.50
C VAL A 76 13.35 7.03 -11.70
N PRO A 77 14.41 7.87 -11.67
CA PRO A 77 15.42 7.92 -12.72
C PRO A 77 16.09 6.56 -12.92
N GLY A 78 16.28 6.18 -14.19
CA GLY A 78 17.04 4.99 -14.56
C GLY A 78 18.55 5.19 -14.46
N LYS A 79 19.31 4.13 -14.78
CA LYS A 79 20.78 4.18 -14.88
C LYS A 79 21.27 5.16 -15.97
N ASP A 80 20.45 5.40 -16.99
CA ASP A 80 20.83 6.09 -18.22
C ASP A 80 20.36 7.56 -18.30
N ALA A 81 20.02 8.17 -17.16
CA ALA A 81 19.65 9.60 -17.12
C ALA A 81 20.90 10.49 -17.32
N VAL A 82 21.20 10.76 -18.60
CA VAL A 82 22.14 11.69 -19.26
C VAL A 82 23.46 12.06 -18.52
N PRO A 83 24.64 11.77 -19.11
CA PRO A 83 25.95 12.20 -18.62
C PRO A 83 26.22 13.69 -18.93
N GLY A 84 26.74 14.44 -17.96
CA GLY A 84 27.07 15.85 -18.18
C GLY A 84 28.05 16.51 -17.21
N THR A 85 28.28 15.96 -16.01
CA THR A 85 29.19 16.60 -15.04
C THR A 85 29.87 15.56 -14.16
N HIS A 86 31.20 15.67 -14.06
CA HIS A 86 32.15 14.93 -13.23
C HIS A 86 31.57 13.78 -12.40
N SER A 87 31.86 12.57 -12.88
CA SER A 87 31.55 11.27 -12.29
C SER A 87 31.91 11.16 -10.81
N VAL A 88 30.91 11.30 -9.93
CA VAL A 88 30.89 10.62 -8.63
C VAL A 88 30.53 9.15 -8.90
N PRO A 89 31.44 8.18 -8.65
CA PRO A 89 31.33 6.81 -9.17
C PRO A 89 30.07 6.00 -8.76
N ASP A 90 29.33 6.37 -7.71
CA ASP A 90 28.30 5.50 -7.10
C ASP A 90 26.83 5.91 -7.33
N THR A 91 26.54 7.02 -8.00
CA THR A 91 25.16 7.58 -8.05
C THR A 91 24.26 6.94 -9.11
N GLY A 92 24.81 6.45 -10.22
CA GLY A 92 24.03 5.80 -11.29
C GLY A 92 23.56 4.39 -10.94
N ALA A 93 24.39 3.62 -10.25
CA ALA A 93 24.07 2.27 -9.79
C ALA A 93 22.99 2.27 -8.69
N THR A 94 23.06 3.23 -7.77
CA THR A 94 22.08 3.41 -6.68
C THR A 94 20.70 3.81 -7.21
N ARG A 95 20.62 4.70 -8.22
CA ARG A 95 19.36 5.06 -8.90
C ARG A 95 18.75 3.88 -9.67
N GLY A 96 19.57 3.12 -10.41
CA GLY A 96 19.11 1.91 -11.08
C GLY A 96 18.55 0.86 -10.11
N LYS A 97 19.19 0.71 -8.94
CA LYS A 97 18.70 -0.14 -7.84
C LYS A 97 17.39 0.38 -7.26
N ALA A 98 17.28 1.68 -7.00
CA ALA A 98 16.05 2.31 -6.52
C ALA A 98 14.85 2.03 -7.44
N LYS A 99 15.05 2.16 -8.75
CA LYS A 99 14.03 1.91 -9.76
C LYS A 99 13.56 0.46 -9.76
N LYS A 100 14.48 -0.51 -9.75
CA LYS A 100 14.16 -1.94 -9.70
C LYS A 100 13.32 -2.28 -8.46
N TRP A 101 13.71 -1.76 -7.30
CA TRP A 101 12.96 -1.95 -6.07
C TRP A 101 11.57 -1.30 -6.10
N ALA A 102 11.44 -0.11 -6.68
CA ALA A 102 10.13 0.54 -6.85
C ALA A 102 9.20 -0.29 -7.74
N TYR A 103 9.71 -0.85 -8.85
CA TYR A 103 8.93 -1.74 -9.70
C TYR A 103 8.56 -3.04 -9.00
N ALA A 104 9.47 -3.63 -8.22
CA ALA A 104 9.18 -4.82 -7.43
C ALA A 104 8.06 -4.56 -6.41
N ALA A 105 8.09 -3.41 -5.72
CA ALA A 105 7.04 -2.99 -4.81
C ALA A 105 5.69 -2.83 -5.54
N ALA A 106 5.67 -2.08 -6.64
CA ALA A 106 4.46 -1.87 -7.43
C ALA A 106 3.88 -3.18 -7.98
N ALA A 107 4.74 -4.08 -8.48
CA ALA A 107 4.33 -5.38 -9.00
C ALA A 107 3.75 -6.28 -7.90
N ALA A 108 4.38 -6.33 -6.72
CA ALA A 108 3.87 -7.08 -5.58
C ALA A 108 2.50 -6.55 -5.11
N LEU A 109 2.32 -5.23 -5.02
CA LEU A 109 1.03 -4.63 -4.68
C LEU A 109 -0.05 -4.93 -5.73
N LEU A 110 0.27 -4.80 -7.01
CA LEU A 110 -0.64 -5.10 -8.12
C LEU A 110 -1.03 -6.58 -8.13
N ALA A 111 -0.08 -7.49 -7.89
CA ALA A 111 -0.36 -8.92 -7.79
C ALA A 111 -1.19 -9.26 -6.55
N GLY A 112 -1.02 -8.52 -5.46
CA GLY A 112 -1.76 -8.71 -4.21
C GLY A 112 -3.22 -8.25 -4.28
N ALA A 113 -3.49 -7.14 -4.99
CA ALA A 113 -4.79 -6.48 -4.99
C ALA A 113 -5.98 -7.41 -5.33
N PRO A 114 -5.93 -8.26 -6.37
CA PRO A 114 -7.03 -9.18 -6.69
C PRO A 114 -7.42 -10.12 -5.54
N PHE A 115 -6.45 -10.58 -4.74
CA PHE A 115 -6.72 -11.49 -3.62
C PHE A 115 -7.49 -10.78 -2.49
N PHE A 116 -7.18 -9.52 -2.22
CA PHE A 116 -7.93 -8.74 -1.23
C PHE A 116 -9.30 -8.33 -1.77
N VAL A 117 -9.39 -7.92 -3.04
CA VAL A 117 -10.68 -7.63 -3.69
C VAL A 117 -11.59 -8.86 -3.65
N SER A 118 -11.08 -10.05 -3.92
CA SER A 118 -11.82 -11.32 -3.75
C SER A 118 -12.29 -11.52 -2.30
N SER A 119 -11.44 -11.22 -1.31
CA SER A 119 -11.83 -11.26 0.11
C SER A 119 -12.95 -10.27 0.43
N LEU A 120 -12.88 -9.05 -0.09
CA LEU A 120 -13.91 -8.01 0.08
C LEU A 120 -15.22 -8.39 -0.61
N ALA A 121 -15.16 -8.98 -1.80
CA ALA A 121 -16.32 -9.47 -2.53
C ALA A 121 -17.06 -10.55 -1.73
N ARG A 122 -16.32 -11.52 -1.16
CA ARG A 122 -16.90 -12.54 -0.27
C ARG A 122 -17.53 -11.93 0.98
N ARG A 123 -16.88 -10.93 1.59
CA ARG A 123 -17.43 -10.20 2.74
C ARG A 123 -18.72 -9.45 2.40
N ALA A 124 -18.86 -8.97 1.17
CA ALA A 124 -20.05 -8.26 0.72
C ALA A 124 -21.20 -9.22 0.38
N SER A 125 -20.90 -10.39 -0.18
CA SER A 125 -21.90 -11.37 -0.61
C SER A 125 -22.37 -12.32 0.50
N ASP A 126 -21.50 -12.63 1.47
CA ASP A 126 -21.77 -13.59 2.55
C ASP A 126 -21.51 -12.96 3.92
N LEU A 127 -22.50 -12.22 4.42
CA LEU A 127 -22.44 -11.54 5.71
C LEU A 127 -22.36 -12.54 6.87
N GLU A 128 -23.10 -13.64 6.78
CA GLU A 128 -23.12 -14.68 7.80
C GLU A 128 -21.76 -15.38 7.86
N GLY A 129 -21.22 -15.80 6.72
CA GLY A 129 -19.88 -16.39 6.66
C GLY A 129 -18.82 -15.45 7.23
N PHE A 130 -18.87 -14.15 6.94
CA PHE A 130 -17.95 -13.19 7.54
C PHE A 130 -18.16 -13.01 9.07
N ALA A 131 -19.41 -12.94 9.53
CA ALA A 131 -19.76 -12.79 10.93
C ALA A 131 -19.30 -13.99 11.78
N TYR A 132 -19.39 -15.21 11.24
CA TYR A 132 -18.96 -16.43 11.90
C TYR A 132 -17.53 -16.86 11.52
N ARG A 133 -16.76 -15.99 10.84
CA ARG A 133 -15.37 -16.25 10.41
C ARG A 133 -15.22 -17.55 9.58
N ARG A 134 -16.22 -17.88 8.77
CA ARG A 134 -16.25 -19.08 7.92
C ARG A 134 -15.53 -18.85 6.59
N GLY A 135 -14.94 -19.94 6.10
CA GLY A 135 -14.28 -20.02 4.80
C GLY A 135 -12.78 -19.71 4.84
N SER A 136 -12.14 -19.81 3.68
CA SER A 136 -10.67 -19.74 3.60
C SER A 136 -10.14 -18.31 3.77
N ASN A 137 -9.10 -18.16 4.61
CA ASN A 137 -8.29 -16.94 4.72
C ASN A 137 -7.14 -16.87 3.71
N ALA A 138 -6.99 -17.87 2.82
CA ALA A 138 -5.87 -17.93 1.88
C ALA A 138 -5.71 -16.69 0.99
N PRO A 139 -6.78 -16.10 0.40
CA PRO A 139 -6.63 -14.87 -0.40
C PRO A 139 -6.11 -13.71 0.46
N PHE A 140 -6.57 -13.59 1.70
CA PHE A 140 -6.11 -12.56 2.61
C PHE A 140 -4.63 -12.74 3.00
N LEU A 141 -4.22 -13.99 3.26
CA LEU A 141 -2.82 -14.31 3.56
C LEU A 141 -1.90 -14.05 2.36
N ALA A 142 -2.33 -14.40 1.15
CA ALA A 142 -1.59 -14.14 -0.08
C ALA A 142 -1.40 -12.63 -0.31
N TYR A 143 -2.49 -11.85 -0.17
CA TYR A 143 -2.44 -10.38 -0.19
C TYR A 143 -1.45 -9.81 0.84
N SER A 144 -1.55 -10.27 2.09
CA SER A 144 -0.72 -9.78 3.20
C SER A 144 0.75 -10.12 3.01
N GLY A 145 1.07 -11.33 2.54
CA GLY A 145 2.44 -11.74 2.22
C GLY A 145 3.03 -10.88 1.09
N LEU A 146 2.25 -10.61 0.04
CA LEU A 146 2.67 -9.72 -1.04
C LEU A 146 2.85 -8.27 -0.57
N HIS A 147 2.03 -7.78 0.36
CA HIS A 147 2.24 -6.46 0.97
C HIS A 147 3.51 -6.38 1.81
N VAL A 148 3.85 -7.42 2.56
CA VAL A 148 5.12 -7.48 3.30
C VAL A 148 6.32 -7.39 2.35
N VAL A 149 6.29 -8.15 1.24
CA VAL A 149 7.31 -8.07 0.18
C VAL A 149 7.36 -6.67 -0.43
N ALA A 150 6.19 -6.08 -0.71
CA ALA A 150 6.10 -4.74 -1.27
C ALA A 150 6.70 -3.67 -0.36
N LEU A 151 6.43 -3.72 0.95
CA LEU A 151 7.00 -2.77 1.92
C LEU A 151 8.52 -2.91 2.03
N ALA A 152 9.04 -4.13 2.03
CA ALA A 152 10.49 -4.36 2.03
C ALA A 152 11.14 -3.77 0.77
N ALA A 153 10.55 -4.02 -0.40
CA ALA A 153 11.01 -3.48 -1.68
C ALA A 153 10.90 -1.94 -1.72
N LEU A 154 9.78 -1.39 -1.25
CA LEU A 154 9.56 0.05 -1.18
C LEU A 154 10.60 0.74 -0.30
N GLY A 155 10.86 0.20 0.89
CA GLY A 155 11.91 0.69 1.78
C GLY A 155 13.30 0.62 1.13
N GLY A 156 13.62 -0.48 0.45
CA GLY A 156 14.86 -0.61 -0.35
C GLY A 156 14.99 0.43 -1.46
N SER A 157 13.88 0.79 -2.11
CA SER A 157 13.83 1.87 -3.11
C SER A 157 14.11 3.23 -2.47
N LEU A 158 13.38 3.58 -1.42
CA LEU A 158 13.46 4.87 -0.74
C LEU A 158 14.83 5.11 -0.10
N LEU A 159 15.42 4.07 0.51
CA LEU A 159 16.78 4.12 1.07
C LEU A 159 17.87 4.27 -0.01
N SER A 160 17.55 3.92 -1.26
CA SER A 160 18.46 4.09 -2.41
C SER A 160 18.29 5.45 -3.11
N LEU A 161 17.34 6.28 -2.66
CA LEU A 161 17.09 7.63 -3.16
C LEU A 161 17.57 8.68 -2.16
N PRO A 162 17.81 9.94 -2.58
CA PRO A 162 18.12 11.06 -1.69
C PRO A 162 16.87 11.55 -0.95
N THR A 163 16.06 10.62 -0.42
CA THR A 163 14.89 10.91 0.41
C THR A 163 15.30 11.06 1.87
N LYS A 164 14.40 11.56 2.72
CA LYS A 164 14.60 11.53 4.16
C LYS A 164 14.66 10.07 4.60
N ARG A 165 15.80 9.65 5.16
CA ARG A 165 16.07 8.26 5.55
C ARG A 165 14.96 7.62 6.39
N TRP A 166 14.32 8.38 7.27
CA TRP A 166 13.27 7.87 8.15
C TRP A 166 12.10 7.24 7.38
N ILE A 167 11.71 7.78 6.21
CA ILE A 167 10.63 7.22 5.39
C ILE A 167 11.00 5.83 4.87
N GLY A 168 12.22 5.68 4.34
CA GLY A 168 12.73 4.39 3.90
C GLY A 168 12.87 3.39 5.05
N VAL A 169 13.36 3.83 6.21
CA VAL A 169 13.47 3.00 7.42
C VAL A 169 12.08 2.55 7.89
N THR A 170 11.09 3.45 7.96
CA THR A 170 9.72 3.09 8.37
C THR A 170 9.15 2.01 7.46
N ALA A 171 9.26 2.16 6.13
CA ALA A 171 8.79 1.14 5.19
C ALA A 171 9.56 -0.19 5.34
N SER A 172 10.89 -0.14 5.42
CA SER A 172 11.74 -1.33 5.56
C SER A 172 11.53 -2.08 6.87
N VAL A 173 11.38 -1.39 7.99
CA VAL A 173 11.20 -1.99 9.34
C VAL A 173 9.78 -2.52 9.51
N SER A 174 8.79 -1.90 8.87
CA SER A 174 7.41 -2.39 8.90
C SER A 174 7.28 -3.79 8.30
N ALA A 175 8.06 -4.12 7.25
CA ALA A 175 8.02 -5.41 6.60
C ALA A 175 8.34 -6.61 7.54
N PRO A 176 9.47 -6.69 8.26
CA PRO A 176 9.73 -7.79 9.19
C PRO A 176 8.78 -7.79 10.38
N ILE A 177 8.35 -6.62 10.88
CA ILE A 177 7.37 -6.55 11.98
C ILE A 177 6.05 -7.18 11.52
N TYR A 178 5.52 -6.73 10.39
CA TYR A 178 4.28 -7.27 9.85
C TYR A 178 4.47 -8.73 9.42
N GLY A 179 5.59 -9.10 8.81
CA GLY A 179 5.90 -10.50 8.50
C GLY A 179 5.84 -11.41 9.74
N ALA A 180 6.45 -10.99 10.86
CA ALA A 180 6.41 -11.73 12.12
C ALA A 180 4.99 -11.84 12.68
N ILE A 181 4.21 -10.76 12.64
CA ILE A 181 2.79 -10.79 13.07
C ILE A 181 1.99 -11.73 12.17
N LEU A 182 2.21 -11.71 10.85
CA LEU A 182 1.49 -12.57 9.90
C LEU A 182 1.78 -14.04 10.18
N VAL A 183 3.05 -14.38 10.41
CA VAL A 183 3.46 -15.75 10.75
C VAL A 183 2.86 -16.19 12.09
N ALA A 184 2.91 -15.33 13.10
CA ALA A 184 2.46 -15.66 14.46
C ALA A 184 0.93 -15.72 14.61
N LYS A 185 0.21 -14.82 13.94
CA LYS A 185 -1.24 -14.62 14.12
C LYS A 185 -2.07 -15.09 12.93
N LYS A 186 -1.45 -15.34 11.77
CA LYS A 186 -2.13 -15.61 10.50
C LYS A 186 -3.19 -14.54 10.18
N ASP A 187 -2.98 -13.33 10.70
CA ASP A 187 -3.86 -12.19 10.56
C ASP A 187 -3.08 -10.91 10.85
N ILE A 188 -3.41 -9.85 10.12
CA ILE A 188 -2.90 -8.49 10.32
C ILE A 188 -4.01 -7.55 9.92
N PRO A 189 -4.41 -6.60 10.77
CA PRO A 189 -5.35 -5.58 10.35
C PRO A 189 -4.81 -4.84 9.10
N PRO A 190 -5.52 -4.87 7.96
CA PRO A 190 -4.98 -4.35 6.70
C PRO A 190 -4.60 -2.86 6.79
N PHE A 191 -5.24 -2.09 7.68
CA PHE A 191 -4.93 -0.68 7.89
C PHE A 191 -3.45 -0.43 8.23
N CYS A 192 -2.77 -1.40 8.87
CA CYS A 192 -1.34 -1.30 9.17
C CYS A 192 -0.51 -1.03 7.90
N PHE A 193 -0.85 -1.70 6.80
CA PHE A 193 -0.17 -1.48 5.53
C PHE A 193 -0.50 -0.10 4.94
N TYR A 194 -1.79 0.26 4.92
CA TYR A 194 -2.24 1.54 4.35
C TYR A 194 -1.73 2.76 5.11
N LEU A 195 -1.40 2.64 6.41
CA LEU A 195 -0.75 3.71 7.15
C LEU A 195 0.66 4.00 6.62
N VAL A 196 1.46 2.95 6.37
CA VAL A 196 2.82 3.07 5.84
C VAL A 196 2.79 3.58 4.40
N GLU A 197 1.86 3.07 3.59
CA GLU A 197 1.67 3.49 2.21
C GLU A 197 1.20 4.95 2.12
N GLY A 198 0.18 5.33 2.90
CA GLY A 198 -0.34 6.69 2.97
C GLY A 198 0.71 7.68 3.44
N LEU A 199 1.52 7.31 4.44
CA LEU A 199 2.64 8.12 4.91
C LEU A 199 3.70 8.32 3.83
N THR A 200 4.01 7.26 3.07
CA THR A 200 4.91 7.34 1.92
C THR A 200 4.33 8.26 0.83
N GLY A 201 3.04 8.10 0.51
CA GLY A 201 2.35 8.96 -0.45
C GLY A 201 2.36 10.43 -0.05
N ALA A 202 2.05 10.73 1.21
CA ALA A 202 2.08 12.08 1.78
C ALA A 202 3.49 12.68 1.72
N TYR A 203 4.51 11.88 2.02
CA TYR A 203 5.89 12.31 1.85
C TYR A 203 6.21 12.63 0.38
N LEU A 204 5.86 11.75 -0.57
CA LEU A 204 6.10 11.97 -2.00
C LEU A 204 5.36 13.20 -2.54
N MET A 205 4.19 13.56 -1.98
CA MET A 205 3.49 14.80 -2.32
C MET A 205 4.27 16.06 -1.94
N ALA A 206 4.97 16.02 -0.81
CA ALA A 206 5.73 17.12 -0.26
C ALA A 206 7.22 17.06 -0.62
N TRP A 207 7.66 16.01 -1.30
CA TRP A 207 9.07 15.82 -1.61
C TRP A 207 9.47 16.68 -2.80
N GLU A 208 10.23 17.73 -2.50
CA GLU A 208 11.00 18.45 -3.49
C GLU A 208 12.29 17.66 -3.75
N GLU A 209 12.39 17.07 -4.93
CA GLU A 209 13.63 16.43 -5.35
C GLU A 209 14.73 17.49 -5.29
N PRO A 210 15.87 17.23 -4.61
CA PRO A 210 16.95 18.19 -4.57
C PRO A 210 17.34 18.49 -6.02
N ALA A 211 17.16 19.74 -6.47
CA ALA A 211 17.72 20.19 -7.72
C ALA A 211 19.19 19.81 -7.67
N GLY A 212 19.64 18.99 -8.61
CA GLY A 212 21.07 18.75 -8.79
C GLY A 212 21.71 20.12 -8.80
N ARG A 213 22.61 20.39 -7.84
CA ARG A 213 23.36 21.63 -7.82
C ARG A 213 24.01 21.75 -9.20
N SER A 214 23.49 22.67 -10.01
CA SER A 214 24.06 23.11 -11.27
C SER A 214 25.44 23.67 -11.04
#